data_AF-A0A1S3BDZ4-F1
#
_entry.id   AF-A0A1S3BDZ4-F1
#
_cell.length_a   1.000
_cell.length_b   1.000
_cell.length_c   1.000
_cell.angle_alpha   90.00
_cell.angle_beta   90.00
_cell.angle_gamma   90.00
#
_symmetry.space_group_name_H-M   'P 1'
#
loop_
_entity.id
_entity.type
_entity.pdbx_description
1 polymer ?
#
loop_
_entity_poly.entity_id
_entity_poly.type
_entity_poly.pdbx_seq_one_letter_code
_entity_poly.pdbx_strand_id
1 'polypeptide(L)'
;MLESDEKVAAAICRASWILSANSKGTMRSNIDVLVSEGVPSTNIAKMIALNPRSIMRNVDRIIHAVKTVKELGVEPKDRTFVYAVSAVGSMSDSSWKKKINVMKSLGWSEKEIFTAFKKDPTFLTCSEEKMRDVADFCFNTAKLDPESVIIYPKFFQCSVDKRLKPRYKVFEVLKVKNLLKNKNIARWFIRGEREFVENNVVKHLDEIPNLMDIYRGNDASETKSVS
;
A
#
# COMPACT_ATOMS: atom_id res chain seq x y z
N MET A 1 -9.18 27.30 4.03
CA MET A 1 -8.55 28.10 2.96
C MET A 1 -7.99 27.14 1.92
N LEU A 2 -8.43 27.35 0.68
CA LEU A 2 -8.22 26.61 -0.57
C LEU A 2 -7.04 25.63 -0.59
N GLU A 3 -7.32 24.33 -0.74
CA GLU A 3 -6.34 23.37 -1.23
C GLU A 3 -5.90 23.85 -2.63
N SER A 4 -4.59 24.03 -2.83
CA SER A 4 -3.99 24.60 -4.04
C SER A 4 -4.68 24.12 -5.32
N ASP A 5 -5.09 25.07 -6.18
CA ASP A 5 -5.83 24.84 -7.42
C ASP A 5 -5.23 23.73 -8.30
N GLU A 6 -3.91 23.51 -8.24
CA GLU A 6 -3.21 22.41 -8.91
C GLU A 6 -3.64 21.00 -8.44
N LYS A 7 -3.91 20.81 -7.14
CA LYS A 7 -4.36 19.52 -6.59
C LYS A 7 -5.80 19.23 -7.00
N VAL A 8 -6.62 20.27 -7.03
CA VAL A 8 -8.01 20.22 -7.49
C VAL A 8 -8.03 19.93 -8.99
N ALA A 9 -7.23 20.64 -9.79
CA ALA A 9 -7.08 20.40 -11.22
C ALA A 9 -6.57 18.98 -11.50
N ALA A 10 -5.55 18.51 -10.78
CA ALA A 10 -5.04 17.15 -10.94
C ALA A 10 -6.07 16.07 -10.55
N ALA A 11 -6.91 16.32 -9.53
CA ALA A 11 -8.02 15.44 -9.18
C ALA A 11 -9.10 15.42 -10.26
N ILE A 12 -9.44 16.59 -10.83
CA ILE A 12 -10.39 16.73 -11.94
C ILE A 12 -9.86 16.03 -13.20
N CYS A 13 -8.58 16.21 -13.56
CA CYS A 13 -7.98 15.52 -14.70
C CYS A 13 -7.99 13.99 -14.52
N ARG A 14 -7.69 13.49 -13.32
CA ARG A 14 -7.75 12.04 -13.01
C ARG A 14 -9.16 11.47 -13.03
N ALA A 15 -10.17 12.32 -12.93
CA ALA A 15 -11.55 11.90 -12.85
C ALA A 15 -12.48 12.80 -13.65
N SER A 16 -12.09 13.15 -14.87
CA SER A 16 -12.89 13.99 -15.76
C SER A 16 -14.29 13.41 -16.01
N TRP A 17 -14.41 12.08 -15.96
CA TRP A 17 -15.68 11.33 -16.01
C TRP A 17 -16.64 11.63 -14.84
N ILE A 18 -16.17 12.18 -13.72
CA ILE A 18 -17.04 12.61 -12.61
C ILE A 18 -17.89 13.80 -13.01
N LEU A 19 -17.40 14.65 -13.92
CA LEU A 19 -18.12 15.82 -14.40
C LEU A 19 -19.28 15.47 -15.34
N SER A 20 -19.25 14.29 -15.98
CA SER A 20 -20.27 13.84 -16.94
C SER A 20 -21.28 12.85 -16.36
N ALA A 21 -20.98 12.19 -15.24
CA ALA A 21 -21.92 11.31 -14.57
C ALA A 21 -23.07 12.10 -13.90
N ASN A 22 -24.23 11.46 -13.70
CA ASN A 22 -25.36 11.96 -12.89
C ASN A 22 -24.99 11.99 -11.37
N SER A 23 -23.79 12.51 -11.08
CA SER A 23 -22.90 12.20 -9.96
C SER A 23 -23.03 13.15 -8.78
N LYS A 24 -23.60 14.35 -9.01
CA LYS A 24 -23.68 15.40 -8.00
C LYS A 24 -24.50 14.95 -6.79
N GLY A 25 -25.58 14.20 -7.00
CA GLY A 25 -26.41 13.66 -5.92
C GLY A 25 -25.64 12.65 -5.06
N THR A 26 -25.10 11.60 -5.68
CA THR A 26 -24.37 10.53 -4.97
C THR A 26 -23.14 11.06 -4.22
N MET A 27 -22.34 11.90 -4.87
CA MET A 27 -21.17 12.50 -4.22
C MET A 27 -21.57 13.32 -3.00
N ARG A 28 -22.58 14.19 -3.15
CA ARG A 28 -23.08 15.02 -2.06
C ARG A 28 -23.60 14.18 -0.90
N SER A 29 -24.43 13.18 -1.16
CA SER A 29 -24.93 12.26 -0.13
C SER A 29 -23.81 11.57 0.65
N ASN A 30 -22.77 11.10 -0.04
CA ASN A 30 -21.62 10.46 0.61
C ASN A 30 -20.79 11.46 1.44
N ILE A 31 -20.63 12.70 0.96
CA ILE A 31 -19.98 13.76 1.73
C ILE A 31 -20.79 14.07 2.99
N ASP A 32 -22.11 14.23 2.85
CA ASP A 32 -23.02 14.55 3.95
C ASP A 32 -22.95 13.45 5.04
N VAL A 33 -22.92 12.17 4.66
CA VAL A 33 -22.72 11.04 5.59
C VAL A 33 -21.38 11.16 6.34
N LEU A 34 -20.28 11.43 5.64
CA LEU A 34 -18.97 11.56 6.28
C LEU A 34 -18.90 12.78 7.22
N VAL A 35 -19.52 13.89 6.83
CA VAL A 35 -19.62 15.09 7.66
C VAL A 35 -20.47 14.84 8.90
N SER A 36 -21.62 14.16 8.77
CA SER A 36 -22.47 13.83 9.93
C SER A 36 -21.78 12.90 10.94
N GLU A 37 -20.83 12.10 10.46
CA GLU A 37 -20.00 11.21 11.27
C GLU A 37 -18.79 11.92 11.89
N GLY A 38 -18.61 13.22 11.63
CA GLY A 38 -17.55 14.03 12.22
C GLY A 38 -16.19 13.89 11.52
N VAL A 39 -16.15 13.40 10.29
CA VAL A 39 -14.92 13.31 9.50
C VAL A 39 -14.44 14.72 9.12
N PRO A 40 -13.17 15.07 9.40
CA PRO A 40 -12.63 16.37 9.02
C PRO A 40 -12.72 16.61 7.51
N SER A 41 -13.15 17.82 7.10
CA SER A 41 -13.27 18.21 5.69
C SER A 41 -11.96 18.04 4.91
N THR A 42 -10.81 18.25 5.56
CA THR A 42 -9.48 18.02 4.99
C THR A 42 -9.22 16.55 4.66
N ASN A 43 -9.72 15.61 5.46
CA ASN A 43 -9.61 14.18 5.18
C ASN A 43 -10.53 13.80 4.00
N ILE A 44 -11.75 14.34 3.96
CA ILE A 44 -12.70 14.13 2.85
C ILE A 44 -12.12 14.66 1.54
N ALA A 45 -11.60 15.89 1.54
CA ALA A 45 -10.98 16.51 0.37
C ALA A 45 -9.79 15.67 -0.14
N LYS A 46 -8.93 15.21 0.77
CA LYS A 46 -7.82 14.30 0.44
C LYS A 46 -8.29 12.97 -0.16
N MET A 47 -9.38 12.38 0.36
CA MET A 47 -9.97 11.17 -0.18
C MET A 47 -10.46 11.38 -1.62
N ILE A 48 -11.16 12.48 -1.88
CA ILE A 48 -11.64 12.85 -3.22
C ILE A 48 -10.44 13.08 -4.15
N ALA A 49 -9.42 13.80 -3.72
CA ALA A 49 -8.26 14.13 -4.56
C ALA A 49 -7.44 12.89 -4.95
N LEU A 50 -7.31 11.92 -4.06
CA LEU A 50 -6.49 10.71 -4.26
C LEU A 50 -7.27 9.56 -4.91
N ASN A 51 -8.52 9.37 -4.53
CA ASN A 51 -9.36 8.30 -5.06
C ASN A 51 -10.81 8.76 -5.29
N PRO A 52 -11.06 9.54 -6.36
CA PRO A 52 -12.40 10.06 -6.66
C PRO A 52 -13.49 8.98 -6.81
N ARG A 53 -13.14 7.73 -7.12
CA ARG A 53 -14.11 6.61 -7.19
C ARG A 53 -14.69 6.23 -5.83
N SER A 54 -13.97 6.49 -4.74
CA SER A 54 -14.41 6.16 -3.38
C SER A 54 -15.67 6.93 -2.99
N ILE A 55 -15.74 8.24 -3.28
CA ILE A 55 -16.90 9.09 -2.98
C ILE A 55 -18.07 8.87 -3.94
N MET A 56 -17.86 8.11 -5.01
CA MET A 56 -18.86 7.83 -6.05
C MET A 56 -19.56 6.48 -5.84
N ARG A 57 -19.32 5.80 -4.72
CA ARG A 57 -19.98 4.53 -4.39
C ARG A 57 -21.45 4.76 -4.02
N ASN A 58 -22.24 3.70 -4.10
CA ASN A 58 -23.61 3.71 -3.57
C ASN A 58 -23.59 4.13 -2.09
N VAL A 59 -24.55 4.98 -1.69
CA VAL A 59 -24.58 5.59 -0.35
C VAL A 59 -24.76 4.56 0.76
N ASP A 60 -25.58 3.54 0.55
CA ASP A 60 -25.76 2.45 1.52
C ASP A 60 -24.45 1.69 1.75
N ARG A 61 -23.63 1.54 0.69
CA ARG A 61 -22.30 0.94 0.83
C ARG A 61 -21.35 1.81 1.65
N ILE A 62 -21.44 3.14 1.52
CA ILE A 62 -20.65 4.06 2.34
C ILE A 62 -21.10 4.04 3.80
N ILE A 63 -22.41 4.05 4.06
CA ILE A 63 -22.97 3.94 5.42
C ILE A 63 -22.50 2.64 6.08
N HIS A 64 -22.59 1.51 5.36
CA HIS A 64 -22.07 0.23 5.84
C HIS A 64 -20.57 0.28 6.13
N ALA A 65 -19.78 0.84 5.21
CA ALA A 65 -18.33 0.96 5.39
C ALA A 65 -17.97 1.83 6.60
N VAL A 66 -18.66 2.96 6.82
CA VAL A 66 -18.47 3.80 8.00
C VAL A 66 -18.76 3.03 9.28
N LYS A 67 -19.90 2.32 9.34
CA LYS A 67 -20.26 1.49 10.50
C LYS A 67 -19.19 0.44 10.79
N THR A 68 -18.79 -0.34 9.78
CA THR A 68 -17.74 -1.37 9.93
C THR A 68 -16.41 -0.78 10.40
N VAL A 69 -15.98 0.34 9.83
CA VAL A 69 -14.71 0.97 10.18
C VAL A 69 -14.70 1.46 11.63
N LYS A 70 -15.83 2.00 12.12
CA LYS A 70 -16.00 2.37 13.54
C LYS A 70 -15.99 1.15 14.45
N GLU A 71 -16.67 0.06 14.07
CA GLU A 71 -16.65 -1.21 14.81
C GLU A 71 -15.24 -1.82 14.92
N LEU A 72 -14.39 -1.61 13.90
CA LEU A 72 -12.98 -1.99 13.93
C LEU A 72 -12.09 -1.03 14.75
N GLY A 73 -12.67 0.04 15.29
CA GLY A 73 -12.01 1.00 16.17
C GLY A 73 -11.09 1.98 15.45
N VAL A 74 -11.45 2.42 14.24
CA VAL A 74 -10.83 3.60 13.60
C VAL A 74 -11.79 4.76 13.79
N GLU A 75 -11.30 5.85 14.38
CA GLU A 75 -12.15 6.99 14.71
C GLU A 75 -12.37 7.89 13.49
N PRO A 76 -13.57 8.48 13.28
CA PRO A 76 -13.85 9.39 12.16
C PRO A 76 -12.86 10.55 12.01
N LYS A 77 -12.27 11.00 13.12
CA LYS A 77 -11.28 12.08 13.16
C LYS A 77 -9.89 11.65 12.67
N ASP A 78 -9.60 10.35 12.65
CA ASP A 78 -8.31 9.83 12.23
C ASP A 78 -8.09 10.05 10.74
N ARG A 79 -6.85 10.40 10.37
CA ARG A 79 -6.45 10.53 8.96
C ARG A 79 -6.65 9.24 8.18
N THR A 80 -6.58 8.09 8.85
CA THR A 80 -6.72 6.76 8.26
C THR A 80 -8.17 6.40 7.95
N PHE A 81 -9.14 7.05 8.60
CA PHE A 81 -10.56 6.71 8.51
C PHE A 81 -11.08 6.68 7.08
N VAL A 82 -10.81 7.74 6.31
CA VAL A 82 -11.27 7.83 4.90
C VAL A 82 -10.65 6.76 3.99
N TYR A 83 -9.42 6.32 4.29
CA TYR A 83 -8.79 5.21 3.58
C TYR A 83 -9.42 3.87 3.95
N ALA A 84 -9.79 3.69 5.23
CA ALA A 84 -10.48 2.51 5.71
C ALA A 84 -11.89 2.39 5.12
N VAL A 85 -12.65 3.49 5.11
CA VAL A 85 -13.97 3.57 4.47
C VAL A 85 -13.85 3.27 2.97
N SER A 86 -12.84 3.86 2.31
CA SER A 86 -12.58 3.57 0.90
C SER A 86 -12.28 2.10 0.64
N ALA A 87 -11.48 1.46 1.50
CA ALA A 87 -11.12 0.06 1.37
C ALA A 87 -12.35 -0.85 1.53
N VAL A 88 -13.10 -0.73 2.64
CA VAL A 88 -14.31 -1.51 2.91
C VAL A 88 -15.39 -1.25 1.85
N GLY A 89 -15.58 0.01 1.48
CA GLY A 89 -16.58 0.45 0.50
C GLY A 89 -16.28 0.00 -0.93
N SER A 90 -15.04 -0.38 -1.24
CA SER A 90 -14.62 -0.79 -2.59
C SER A 90 -14.94 -2.24 -2.95
N MET A 91 -15.33 -3.07 -1.98
CA MET A 91 -15.53 -4.52 -2.16
C MET A 91 -16.82 -4.99 -1.50
N SER A 92 -17.24 -6.23 -1.75
CA SER A 92 -18.37 -6.86 -1.04
C SER A 92 -17.93 -7.47 0.29
N ASP A 93 -18.87 -7.79 1.16
CA ASP A 93 -18.56 -8.46 2.43
C ASP A 93 -18.00 -9.88 2.23
N SER A 94 -18.40 -10.55 1.14
CA SER A 94 -17.81 -11.83 0.74
C SER A 94 -16.33 -11.66 0.38
N SER A 95 -16.01 -10.66 -0.45
CA SER A 95 -14.62 -10.33 -0.81
C SER A 95 -13.80 -9.92 0.42
N TRP A 96 -14.36 -9.13 1.33
CA TRP A 96 -13.73 -8.79 2.60
C TRP A 96 -13.38 -10.04 3.40
N LYS A 97 -14.36 -10.93 3.65
CA LYS A 97 -14.16 -12.19 4.39
C LYS A 97 -13.09 -13.07 3.75
N LYS A 98 -13.08 -13.20 2.42
CA LYS A 98 -12.05 -13.97 1.71
C LYS A 98 -10.65 -13.42 1.96
N LYS A 99 -10.46 -12.10 1.91
CA LYS A 99 -9.16 -11.47 2.20
C LYS A 99 -8.71 -11.64 3.64
N ILE A 100 -9.64 -11.53 4.60
CA ILE A 100 -9.33 -11.84 6.00
C ILE A 100 -8.90 -13.31 6.14
N ASN A 101 -9.57 -14.24 5.47
CA ASN A 101 -9.21 -15.66 5.49
C ASN A 101 -7.85 -15.93 4.81
N VAL A 102 -7.50 -15.20 3.75
CA VAL A 102 -6.15 -15.27 3.16
C VAL A 102 -5.11 -14.88 4.21
N MET A 103 -5.28 -13.77 4.91
CA MET A 103 -4.35 -13.35 5.96
C MET A 103 -4.26 -14.36 7.11
N LYS A 104 -5.40 -14.92 7.54
CA LYS A 104 -5.42 -16.01 8.54
C LYS A 104 -4.67 -17.24 8.05
N SER A 105 -4.82 -17.61 6.78
CA SER A 105 -4.07 -18.74 6.18
C SER A 105 -2.56 -18.50 6.10
N LEU A 106 -2.13 -17.24 6.17
CA LEU A 106 -0.71 -16.85 6.26
C LEU A 106 -0.20 -16.80 7.71
N GLY A 107 -0.99 -17.29 8.67
CA GLY A 107 -0.62 -17.39 10.08
C GLY A 107 -0.95 -16.16 10.92
N TRP A 108 -1.63 -15.14 10.38
CA TRP A 108 -1.96 -13.94 11.15
C TRP A 108 -3.22 -14.14 11.96
N SER A 109 -3.18 -13.72 13.23
CA SER A 109 -4.37 -13.60 14.05
C SER A 109 -5.27 -12.46 13.56
N GLU A 110 -6.55 -12.55 13.91
CA GLU A 110 -7.52 -11.49 13.60
C GLU A 110 -7.13 -10.14 14.21
N LYS A 111 -6.57 -10.17 15.43
CA LYS A 111 -6.06 -8.98 16.11
C LYS A 111 -4.91 -8.33 15.34
N GLU A 112 -3.97 -9.11 14.81
CA GLU A 112 -2.86 -8.59 14.01
C GLU A 112 -3.34 -8.00 12.69
N ILE A 113 -4.27 -8.67 12.01
CA ILE A 113 -4.87 -8.19 10.76
C ILE A 113 -5.52 -6.82 10.98
N PHE A 114 -6.34 -6.67 12.03
CA PHE A 114 -6.98 -5.39 12.30
C PHE A 114 -6.01 -4.34 12.84
N THR A 115 -4.95 -4.74 13.55
CA THR A 115 -3.87 -3.82 13.93
C THR A 115 -3.15 -3.26 12.70
N ALA A 116 -2.84 -4.10 11.72
CA ALA A 116 -2.29 -3.69 10.42
C ALA A 116 -3.29 -2.81 9.65
N PHE A 117 -4.58 -3.16 9.67
CA PHE A 117 -5.62 -2.42 8.96
C PHE A 117 -5.76 -0.99 9.50
N LYS A 118 -5.71 -0.78 10.81
CA LYS A 118 -5.73 0.57 11.41
C LYS A 118 -4.52 1.42 11.03
N LYS A 119 -3.38 0.80 10.71
CA LYS A 119 -2.17 1.50 10.27
C LYS A 119 -2.24 1.85 8.78
N ASP A 120 -2.63 0.90 7.94
CA ASP A 120 -2.71 1.07 6.50
C ASP A 120 -3.83 0.21 5.90
N PRO A 121 -5.08 0.72 5.83
CA PRO A 121 -6.23 -0.05 5.37
C PRO A 121 -6.10 -0.57 3.94
N THR A 122 -5.25 0.08 3.15
CA THR A 122 -5.19 -0.13 1.72
C THR A 122 -4.52 -1.44 1.34
N PHE A 123 -3.83 -2.13 2.25
CA PHE A 123 -3.29 -3.47 2.00
C PHE A 123 -4.39 -4.50 1.69
N LEU A 124 -5.58 -4.36 2.30
CA LEU A 124 -6.74 -5.24 2.02
C LEU A 124 -7.43 -4.91 0.70
N THR A 125 -6.98 -3.91 -0.06
CA THR A 125 -7.54 -3.63 -1.40
C THR A 125 -6.87 -4.45 -2.51
N CYS A 126 -5.73 -5.07 -2.24
CA CYS A 126 -5.01 -5.93 -3.17
C CYS A 126 -5.78 -7.22 -3.48
N SER A 127 -5.49 -7.88 -4.62
CA SER A 127 -6.07 -9.20 -4.92
C SER A 127 -5.57 -10.26 -3.93
N GLU A 128 -6.34 -11.34 -3.76
CA GLU A 128 -5.98 -12.45 -2.88
C GLU A 128 -4.67 -13.12 -3.33
N GLU A 129 -4.52 -13.31 -4.64
CA GLU A 129 -3.28 -13.78 -5.28
C GLU A 129 -2.10 -12.87 -4.93
N LYS A 130 -2.25 -11.55 -5.13
CA LYS A 130 -1.20 -10.58 -4.81
C LYS A 130 -0.76 -10.66 -3.35
N MET A 131 -1.70 -10.87 -2.44
CA MET A 131 -1.40 -11.03 -1.02
C MET A 131 -0.56 -12.28 -0.76
N ARG A 132 -0.90 -13.40 -1.42
CA ARG A 132 -0.12 -14.65 -1.33
C ARG A 132 1.28 -14.49 -1.91
N ASP A 133 1.41 -13.88 -3.09
CA ASP A 133 2.73 -13.69 -3.74
C ASP A 133 3.68 -12.84 -2.89
N VAL A 134 3.16 -11.77 -2.30
CA VAL A 134 3.96 -10.91 -1.41
C VAL A 134 4.36 -11.66 -0.16
N ALA A 135 3.44 -12.41 0.45
CA ALA A 135 3.73 -13.19 1.64
C ALA A 135 4.76 -14.30 1.36
N ASP A 136 4.61 -15.04 0.27
CA ASP A 136 5.56 -16.05 -0.17
C ASP A 136 6.95 -15.44 -0.39
N PHE A 137 7.02 -14.32 -1.11
CA PHE A 137 8.28 -13.61 -1.29
C PHE A 137 8.89 -13.20 0.07
N CYS A 138 8.12 -12.57 0.95
CA CYS A 138 8.63 -12.10 2.23
C CYS A 138 9.12 -13.24 3.13
N PHE A 139 8.34 -14.30 3.29
CA PHE A 139 8.61 -15.36 4.27
C PHE A 139 9.53 -16.45 3.70
N ASN A 140 9.30 -16.85 2.45
CA ASN A 140 10.00 -17.99 1.85
C ASN A 140 11.25 -17.56 1.08
N THR A 141 11.20 -16.44 0.35
CA THR A 141 12.37 -15.95 -0.42
C THR A 141 13.28 -15.08 0.44
N ALA A 142 12.76 -13.95 0.93
CA ALA A 142 13.53 -12.94 1.64
C ALA A 142 13.78 -13.27 3.12
N LYS A 143 13.17 -14.36 3.62
CA LYS A 143 13.28 -14.84 5.02
C LYS A 143 13.04 -13.72 6.05
N LEU A 144 12.12 -12.80 5.73
CA LEU A 144 11.71 -11.74 6.66
C LEU A 144 10.87 -12.34 7.77
N ASP A 145 11.04 -11.79 8.96
CA ASP A 145 10.20 -12.13 10.10
C ASP A 145 8.73 -11.74 9.81
N PRO A 146 7.74 -12.62 10.09
CA PRO A 146 6.32 -12.34 9.84
C PRO A 146 5.82 -11.04 10.49
N GLU A 147 6.32 -10.68 11.67
CA GLU A 147 5.98 -9.44 12.36
C GLU A 147 6.37 -8.22 11.54
N SER A 148 7.45 -8.29 10.77
CA SER A 148 7.88 -7.19 9.89
C SER A 148 6.82 -6.83 8.85
N VAL A 149 6.08 -7.80 8.33
CA VAL A 149 5.02 -7.55 7.35
C VAL A 149 3.78 -6.96 8.01
N ILE A 150 3.48 -7.32 9.28
CA ILE A 150 2.44 -6.69 10.10
C ILE A 150 2.78 -5.23 10.40
N ILE A 151 4.05 -4.96 10.74
CA ILE A 151 4.55 -3.60 11.00
C ILE A 151 4.49 -2.73 9.74
N TYR A 152 4.71 -3.33 8.57
CA TYR A 152 4.74 -2.64 7.28
C TYR A 152 3.74 -3.22 6.25
N PRO A 153 2.42 -3.03 6.41
CA PRO A 153 1.42 -3.61 5.49
C PRO A 153 1.58 -3.12 4.04
N LYS A 154 2.31 -2.02 3.83
CA LYS A 154 2.71 -1.49 2.53
C LYS A 154 3.43 -2.51 1.63
N PHE A 155 4.01 -3.58 2.19
CA PHE A 155 4.53 -4.69 1.38
C PHE A 155 3.53 -5.19 0.35
N PHE A 156 2.25 -5.33 0.72
CA PHE A 156 1.20 -5.82 -0.16
C PHE A 156 0.93 -4.91 -1.37
N GLN A 157 1.31 -3.64 -1.27
CA GLN A 157 1.19 -2.67 -2.35
C GLN A 157 2.39 -2.63 -3.30
N CYS A 158 3.50 -3.28 -2.92
CA CYS A 158 4.70 -3.29 -3.72
C CYS A 158 4.61 -4.37 -4.81
N SER A 159 5.09 -4.07 -6.01
CA SER A 159 5.31 -5.11 -7.02
C SER A 159 6.42 -6.06 -6.55
N VAL A 160 6.16 -7.36 -6.58
CA VAL A 160 7.17 -8.36 -6.21
C VAL A 160 8.32 -8.28 -7.20
N ASP A 161 8.04 -8.34 -8.50
CA ASP A 161 9.08 -8.37 -9.53
C ASP A 161 9.73 -7.02 -9.79
N LYS A 162 8.95 -5.93 -9.81
CA LYS A 162 9.49 -4.61 -10.16
C LYS A 162 10.10 -3.87 -8.98
N ARG A 163 9.85 -4.30 -7.74
CA ARG A 163 10.34 -3.59 -6.55
C ARG A 163 11.00 -4.53 -5.54
N LEU A 164 10.29 -5.54 -5.05
CA LEU A 164 10.79 -6.33 -3.93
C LEU A 164 12.00 -7.17 -4.33
N LYS A 165 11.94 -7.91 -5.46
CA LYS A 165 13.05 -8.72 -5.97
C LYS A 165 14.31 -7.89 -6.29
N PRO A 166 14.26 -6.76 -7.04
CA PRO A 166 15.43 -5.92 -7.27
C PRO A 166 16.10 -5.44 -5.98
N ARG A 167 15.29 -5.01 -5.00
CA ARG A 167 15.81 -4.56 -3.70
C ARG A 167 16.42 -5.68 -2.88
N TYR A 168 15.83 -6.87 -2.95
CA TYR A 168 16.39 -8.06 -2.31
C TYR A 168 17.75 -8.45 -2.89
N LYS A 169 17.92 -8.42 -4.22
CA LYS A 169 19.22 -8.69 -4.86
C LYS A 169 20.32 -7.78 -4.33
N VAL A 170 20.03 -6.48 -4.17
CA VAL A 170 20.96 -5.53 -3.56
C VAL A 170 21.34 -5.99 -2.14
N PHE A 171 20.37 -6.36 -1.31
CA PHE A 171 20.67 -6.82 0.05
C PHE A 171 21.46 -8.12 0.10
N GLU A 172 21.22 -9.06 -0.80
CA GLU A 172 22.01 -10.30 -0.89
C GLU A 172 23.47 -9.99 -1.21
N VAL A 173 23.72 -9.09 -2.16
CA VAL A 173 25.08 -8.65 -2.52
C VAL A 173 25.76 -7.93 -1.36
N LEU A 174 25.06 -7.01 -0.69
CA LEU A 174 25.59 -6.32 0.49
C LEU A 174 25.87 -7.28 1.65
N LYS A 175 25.05 -8.31 1.82
CA LYS A 175 25.23 -9.36 2.84
C LYS A 175 26.49 -10.17 2.56
N VAL A 176 26.69 -10.64 1.33
CA VAL A 176 27.89 -11.40 0.91
C VAL A 176 29.17 -10.56 1.09
N LYS A 177 29.10 -9.25 0.87
CA LYS A 177 30.22 -8.32 1.05
C LYS A 177 30.40 -7.82 2.49
N ASN A 178 29.59 -8.30 3.44
CA ASN A 178 29.58 -7.85 4.84
C ASN A 178 29.35 -6.33 5.03
N LEU A 179 28.66 -5.69 4.08
CA LEU A 179 28.33 -4.26 4.10
C LEU A 179 26.94 -3.96 4.69
N LEU A 180 26.13 -5.00 4.92
CA LEU A 180 24.78 -4.89 5.47
C LEU A 180 24.83 -4.62 6.99
N LYS A 181 24.88 -3.34 7.38
CA LYS A 181 24.98 -2.91 8.79
C LYS A 181 23.65 -2.82 9.54
N ASN A 182 22.52 -2.74 8.82
CA ASN A 182 21.21 -2.45 9.42
C ASN A 182 20.41 -3.74 9.66
N LYS A 183 19.96 -3.95 10.89
CA LYS A 183 19.12 -5.09 11.28
C LYS A 183 17.67 -5.00 10.77
N ASN A 184 17.16 -3.81 10.46
CA ASN A 184 15.79 -3.61 9.96
C ASN A 184 15.76 -3.44 8.43
N ILE A 185 16.13 -4.51 7.71
CA ILE A 185 16.09 -4.53 6.24
C ILE A 185 14.66 -4.38 5.68
N ALA A 186 13.65 -4.87 6.42
CA ALA A 186 12.25 -4.86 6.00
C ALA A 186 11.77 -3.44 5.67
N ARG A 187 12.15 -2.44 6.48
CA ARG A 187 11.78 -1.04 6.24
C ARG A 187 12.24 -0.54 4.87
N TRP A 188 13.41 -0.95 4.41
CA TRP A 188 13.99 -0.45 3.15
C TRP A 188 13.27 -0.95 1.89
N PHE A 189 12.62 -2.12 1.96
CA PHE A 189 11.78 -2.60 0.86
C PHE A 189 10.63 -1.64 0.52
N ILE A 190 10.10 -0.92 1.52
CA ILE A 190 8.91 -0.07 1.37
C ILE A 190 9.21 1.43 1.27
N ARG A 191 10.48 1.84 1.42
CA ARG A 191 10.91 3.24 1.25
C ARG A 191 10.80 3.71 -0.21
N GLY A 192 10.80 5.03 -0.38
CA GLY A 192 10.81 5.67 -1.70
C GLY A 192 11.98 5.20 -2.56
N GLU A 193 11.86 5.35 -3.87
CA GLU A 193 12.88 4.90 -4.81
C GLU A 193 14.22 5.61 -4.60
N ARG A 194 14.19 6.94 -4.63
CA ARG A 194 15.34 7.80 -4.38
C ARG A 194 16.08 7.43 -3.09
N GLU A 195 15.34 7.33 -1.99
CA GLU A 195 15.91 7.02 -0.68
C GLU A 195 16.52 5.61 -0.62
N PHE A 196 15.87 4.63 -1.24
CA PHE A 196 16.42 3.28 -1.32
C PHE A 196 17.76 3.28 -2.07
N VAL A 197 17.79 3.90 -3.26
CA VAL A 197 18.98 3.96 -4.14
C VAL A 197 20.12 4.71 -3.47
N GLU A 198 19.87 5.90 -2.90
CA GLU A 198 20.91 6.69 -2.22
C GLU A 198 21.55 5.89 -1.06
N ASN A 199 20.73 5.23 -0.23
CA ASN A 199 21.20 4.64 1.02
C ASN A 199 21.72 3.20 0.90
N ASN A 200 21.29 2.45 -0.11
CA ASN A 200 21.60 1.02 -0.24
C ASN A 200 22.29 0.67 -1.56
N VAL A 201 22.34 1.58 -2.54
CA VAL A 201 23.02 1.36 -3.81
C VAL A 201 24.20 2.33 -3.95
N VAL A 202 23.93 3.63 -4.08
CA VAL A 202 24.95 4.67 -4.35
C VAL A 202 26.04 4.68 -3.28
N LYS A 203 25.66 4.56 -2.01
CA LYS A 203 26.57 4.51 -0.87
C LYS A 203 27.64 3.40 -0.97
N HIS A 204 27.38 2.36 -1.76
CA HIS A 204 28.22 1.17 -1.86
C HIS A 204 28.85 0.99 -3.24
N LEU A 205 28.78 2.00 -4.12
CA LEU A 205 29.35 1.90 -5.47
C LEU A 205 30.88 1.89 -5.48
N ASP A 206 31.53 2.52 -4.49
CA ASP A 206 32.99 2.48 -4.38
C ASP A 206 33.49 1.05 -4.08
N GLU A 207 32.74 0.29 -3.26
CA GLU A 207 33.08 -1.11 -2.95
C GLU A 207 32.50 -2.10 -3.97
N ILE A 208 31.39 -1.77 -4.62
CA ILE A 208 30.64 -2.62 -5.55
C ILE A 208 30.19 -1.81 -6.78
N PRO A 209 31.10 -1.54 -7.74
CA PRO A 209 30.81 -0.64 -8.87
C PRO A 209 29.61 -1.05 -9.74
N ASN A 210 29.32 -2.35 -9.84
CA ASN A 210 28.21 -2.88 -10.63
C ASN A 210 26.87 -2.98 -9.85
N LEU A 211 26.78 -2.51 -8.60
CA LEU A 211 25.57 -2.67 -7.78
C LEU A 211 24.33 -1.98 -8.37
N MET A 212 24.52 -0.88 -9.12
CA MET A 212 23.43 -0.20 -9.82
C MET A 212 22.87 -1.04 -10.98
N ASP A 213 23.72 -1.78 -11.69
CA ASP A 213 23.31 -2.66 -12.78
C ASP A 213 22.58 -3.90 -12.24
N ILE A 214 23.07 -4.47 -11.15
CA ILE A 214 22.38 -5.53 -10.38
C ILE A 214 20.98 -5.04 -9.99
N TYR A 215 20.88 -3.83 -9.44
CA TYR A 215 19.61 -3.25 -9.02
C TYR A 215 18.64 -3.04 -10.20
N ARG A 216 19.14 -2.59 -11.36
CA ARG A 216 18.33 -2.41 -12.57
C ARG A 216 17.95 -3.73 -13.25
N GLY A 217 18.56 -4.84 -12.85
CA GLY A 217 18.38 -6.13 -13.50
C GLY A 217 19.13 -6.25 -14.83
N ASN A 218 20.20 -5.47 -14.99
CA ASN A 218 21.04 -5.45 -16.20
C ASN A 218 22.23 -6.42 -16.10
N ASP A 219 22.26 -7.32 -15.11
CA ASP A 219 23.37 -8.25 -14.93
C ASP A 219 23.55 -9.14 -16.18
N ALA A 220 24.67 -8.93 -16.86
CA ALA A 220 25.18 -9.78 -17.93
C ALA A 220 25.79 -11.08 -17.36
N SER A 221 25.02 -11.86 -16.60
CA SER A 221 25.44 -13.16 -16.08
C SER A 221 24.47 -14.27 -16.47
N GLU A 222 24.23 -14.39 -17.78
CA GLU A 222 23.96 -15.66 -18.49
C GLU A 222 24.68 -15.61 -19.84
N THR A 223 26.00 -15.56 -19.81
CA THR A 223 26.87 -15.94 -20.94
C THR A 223 28.28 -16.11 -20.40
N LYS A 224 28.56 -17.30 -19.89
CA LYS A 224 29.87 -17.97 -19.84
C LYS A 224 29.74 -19.29 -19.08
N SER A 225 28.99 -20.22 -19.67
CA SER A 225 29.44 -21.61 -19.68
C SER A 225 30.56 -21.66 -20.72
N VAL A 226 31.80 -21.74 -20.24
CA VAL A 226 32.98 -22.06 -21.05
C VAL A 226 33.30 -23.54 -20.81
N SER A 227 33.63 -24.20 -21.92
CA SER A 227 34.21 -25.53 -22.13
C SER A 227 33.36 -26.74 -21.73
#